data_AF-A0A1V5URF0-F1
#
_entry.id   AF-A0A1V5URF0-F1
#
_cell.length_a   1.000
_cell.length_b   1.000
_cell.length_c   1.000
_cell.angle_alpha   90.00
_cell.angle_beta   90.00
_cell.angle_gamma   90.00
#
_symmetry.space_group_name_H-M   'P 1'
#
loop_
_entity.id
_entity.type
_entity.pdbx_description
1 polymer ?
#
loop_
_entity_poly.entity_id
_entity_poly.type
_entity_poly.pdbx_seq_one_letter_code
_entity_poly.pdbx_strand_id
1 'polypeptide(L)'
;MSAKENCNIEKLFTVEETAERLQMNPEVLRRKLRSGLIFGIKLTPKMWKIPESSIVDYINHADNLSKHSAVAETRTSENCSRFPRWIEYSGLPGYLSSKYGVATWLVMKKIIELDCLENEKAGVFFDFKIDELREITGLTRQTLHKVLLILKKEGYIDFLTIKGKNSITKFKVLTPLKTPMSIYEIPAEHGGVKGRLKTEVIGTCITRFF
;
A
#
# COMPACT_ATOMS: atom_id res chain seq x y z
N MET A 1 16.76 -52.44 -2.59
CA MET A 1 15.41 -52.45 -1.98
C MET A 1 14.58 -51.39 -2.68
N SER A 2 13.46 -51.81 -3.25
CA SER A 2 12.64 -51.08 -4.20
C SER A 2 11.65 -50.13 -3.50
N ALA A 3 11.48 -48.95 -4.12
CA ALA A 3 10.30 -48.11 -4.28
C ALA A 3 9.33 -47.85 -3.10
N LYS A 4 9.12 -46.54 -2.82
CA LYS A 4 7.85 -45.84 -3.14
C LYS A 4 8.03 -44.33 -2.94
N GLU A 5 8.49 -43.64 -3.99
CA GLU A 5 8.10 -42.24 -4.21
C GLU A 5 6.58 -42.25 -4.42
N ASN A 6 5.83 -41.92 -3.37
CA ASN A 6 4.44 -41.58 -3.53
C ASN A 6 4.38 -40.24 -4.26
N CYS A 7 4.26 -40.28 -5.59
CA CYS A 7 3.73 -39.18 -6.37
C CYS A 7 2.29 -38.93 -5.91
N ASN A 8 2.13 -38.21 -4.80
CA ASN A 8 0.84 -37.67 -4.40
C ASN A 8 0.45 -36.68 -5.50
N ILE A 9 -0.51 -37.09 -6.32
CA ILE A 9 -1.17 -36.19 -7.28
C ILE A 9 -1.89 -35.16 -6.42
N GLU A 10 -1.24 -34.02 -6.17
CA GLU A 10 -1.85 -32.95 -5.38
C GLU A 10 -3.12 -32.47 -6.09
N LYS A 11 -4.24 -32.54 -5.38
CA LYS A 11 -5.53 -32.12 -5.91
C LYS A 11 -5.53 -30.60 -6.01
N LEU A 12 -5.71 -30.09 -7.23
CA LEU A 12 -5.71 -28.66 -7.54
C LEU A 12 -7.14 -28.11 -7.60
N PHE A 13 -7.45 -27.20 -6.69
CA PHE A 13 -8.74 -26.52 -6.61
C PHE A 13 -8.74 -25.21 -7.40
N THR A 14 -9.92 -24.81 -7.87
CA THR A 14 -10.16 -23.47 -8.41
C THR A 14 -10.27 -22.43 -7.29
N VAL A 15 -10.23 -21.15 -7.66
CA VAL A 15 -10.42 -20.05 -6.72
C VAL A 15 -11.80 -20.12 -6.09
N GLU A 16 -12.81 -20.44 -6.89
CA GLU A 16 -14.20 -20.51 -6.47
C GLU A 16 -14.43 -21.65 -5.47
N GLU A 17 -13.94 -22.86 -5.77
CA GLU A 17 -14.02 -24.02 -4.85
C GLU A 17 -13.26 -23.78 -3.54
N THR A 18 -12.09 -23.13 -3.63
CA THR A 18 -11.27 -22.82 -2.44
C THR A 18 -11.92 -21.72 -1.60
N ALA A 19 -12.57 -20.76 -2.25
CA ALA A 19 -13.29 -19.67 -1.60
C ALA A 19 -14.48 -20.21 -0.80
N GLU A 20 -15.26 -21.14 -1.37
CA GLU A 20 -16.35 -21.83 -0.67
C GLU A 20 -15.84 -22.62 0.54
N ARG A 21 -14.75 -23.37 0.37
CA ARG A 21 -14.17 -24.21 1.44
C ARG A 21 -13.61 -23.39 2.61
N LEU A 22 -13.09 -22.21 2.33
CA LEU A 22 -12.61 -21.25 3.34
C LEU A 22 -13.70 -20.26 3.80
N GLN A 23 -14.94 -20.40 3.32
CA GLN A 23 -16.06 -19.47 3.55
C GLN A 23 -15.65 -18.00 3.33
N MET A 24 -14.90 -17.75 2.26
CA MET A 24 -14.27 -16.46 1.96
C MET A 24 -14.73 -15.93 0.60
N ASN A 25 -14.77 -14.61 0.43
CA ASN A 25 -15.05 -14.01 -0.87
C ASN A 25 -13.92 -14.32 -1.90
N PRO A 26 -14.24 -14.76 -3.13
CA PRO A 26 -13.24 -15.07 -4.17
C PRO A 26 -12.26 -13.92 -4.48
N GLU A 27 -12.69 -12.66 -4.39
CA GLU A 27 -11.82 -11.50 -4.59
C GLU A 27 -10.79 -11.32 -3.46
N VAL A 28 -11.18 -11.67 -2.23
CA VAL A 28 -10.27 -11.67 -1.08
C VAL A 28 -9.25 -12.80 -1.24
N LEU A 29 -9.68 -13.96 -1.72
CA LEU A 29 -8.78 -15.08 -2.02
C LEU A 29 -7.79 -14.71 -3.14
N ARG A 30 -8.25 -14.09 -4.24
CA ARG A 30 -7.35 -13.59 -5.30
C ARG A 30 -6.34 -12.57 -4.79
N ARG A 31 -6.74 -11.71 -3.84
CA ARG A 31 -5.82 -10.78 -3.18
C ARG A 31 -4.77 -11.52 -2.34
N LYS A 32 -5.16 -12.54 -1.59
CA LYS A 32 -4.25 -13.38 -0.78
C LYS A 32 -3.28 -14.21 -1.63
N LEU A 33 -3.72 -14.67 -2.80
CA LEU A 33 -2.85 -15.31 -3.79
C LEU A 33 -1.82 -14.33 -4.36
N ARG A 34 -2.23 -13.10 -4.71
CA ARG A 34 -1.32 -12.06 -5.19
C ARG A 34 -0.32 -11.61 -4.14
N SER A 35 -0.71 -11.60 -2.86
CA SER A 35 0.18 -11.25 -1.75
C SER A 35 1.08 -12.41 -1.30
N GLY A 36 0.97 -13.59 -1.91
CA GLY A 36 1.76 -14.78 -1.55
C GLY A 36 1.39 -15.42 -0.20
N LEU A 37 0.25 -15.04 0.40
CA LEU A 37 -0.19 -15.59 1.69
C LEU A 37 -0.76 -17.01 1.55
N ILE A 38 -1.35 -17.30 0.39
CA ILE A 38 -1.76 -18.63 -0.02
C ILE A 38 -0.99 -18.94 -1.29
N PHE A 39 -0.29 -20.07 -1.32
CA PHE A 39 0.44 -20.49 -2.49
C PHE A 39 -0.54 -20.99 -3.56
N GLY A 40 -0.45 -20.43 -4.77
CA GLY A 40 -1.23 -20.86 -5.92
C GLY A 40 -0.45 -20.75 -7.21
N ILE A 41 -0.74 -21.67 -8.13
CA ILE A 41 -0.13 -21.77 -9.44
C ILE A 41 -0.98 -20.98 -10.43
N LYS A 42 -0.38 -19.95 -11.04
CA LYS A 42 -1.04 -19.14 -12.06
C LYS A 42 -0.86 -19.78 -13.44
N LEU A 43 -1.90 -20.42 -13.96
CA LEU A 43 -1.86 -21.08 -15.28
C LEU A 43 -2.18 -20.11 -16.42
N THR A 44 -3.05 -19.12 -16.19
CA THR A 44 -3.38 -18.04 -17.14
C THR A 44 -3.60 -16.72 -16.39
N PRO A 45 -3.68 -15.55 -17.06
CA PRO A 45 -3.93 -14.27 -16.40
C PRO A 45 -5.19 -14.26 -15.52
N LYS A 46 -6.18 -15.10 -15.86
CA LYS A 46 -7.48 -15.17 -15.19
C LYS A 46 -7.69 -16.43 -14.33
N MET A 47 -6.89 -17.49 -14.53
CA MET A 47 -7.06 -18.74 -13.78
C MET A 47 -5.88 -19.03 -12.86
N TRP A 48 -6.23 -19.22 -11.59
CA TRP A 48 -5.35 -19.71 -10.54
C TRP A 48 -5.80 -21.11 -10.13
N LYS A 49 -4.83 -21.97 -9.87
CA LYS A 49 -5.03 -23.29 -9.28
C LYS A 49 -4.30 -23.36 -7.96
N ILE A 50 -4.99 -23.84 -6.94
CA ILE A 50 -4.51 -23.85 -5.56
C ILE A 50 -4.39 -25.31 -5.13
N PRO A 51 -3.20 -25.80 -4.75
CA PRO A 51 -3.07 -27.17 -4.26
C PRO A 51 -3.73 -27.31 -2.89
N GLU A 52 -4.25 -28.51 -2.61
CA GLU A 52 -4.92 -28.81 -1.34
C GLU A 52 -4.01 -28.58 -0.13
N SER A 53 -2.72 -28.87 -0.27
CA SER A 53 -1.68 -28.63 0.73
C SER A 53 -1.66 -27.16 1.18
N SER A 54 -1.66 -26.20 0.24
CA SER A 54 -1.74 -24.77 0.56
C SER A 54 -3.00 -24.37 1.34
N ILE A 55 -4.13 -25.02 1.09
CA ILE A 55 -5.40 -24.72 1.78
C ILE A 55 -5.31 -25.22 3.23
N VAL A 56 -4.82 -26.45 3.40
CA VAL A 56 -4.64 -27.07 4.72
C VAL A 56 -3.60 -26.32 5.53
N ASP A 57 -2.47 -25.95 4.93
CA ASP A 57 -1.44 -25.13 5.56
C ASP A 57 -2.01 -23.78 6.00
N TYR A 58 -2.84 -23.14 5.17
CA TYR A 58 -3.49 -21.89 5.52
C TYR A 58 -4.46 -22.03 6.71
N ILE A 59 -5.25 -23.11 6.76
CA ILE A 59 -6.14 -23.39 7.90
C ILE A 59 -5.33 -23.66 9.17
N ASN A 60 -4.29 -24.49 9.07
CA ASN A 60 -3.41 -24.80 10.18
C ASN A 60 -2.65 -23.57 10.68
N HIS A 61 -2.22 -22.68 9.77
CA HIS A 61 -1.63 -21.40 10.13
C HIS A 61 -2.65 -20.47 10.78
N ALA A 62 -3.91 -20.42 10.32
CA ALA A 62 -4.97 -19.62 10.93
C ALA A 62 -5.27 -20.08 12.37
N ASP A 63 -5.32 -21.39 12.62
CA ASP A 63 -5.52 -21.95 13.96
C ASP A 63 -4.33 -21.70 14.89
N ASN A 64 -3.10 -21.76 14.37
CA ASN A 64 -1.91 -21.42 15.15
C ASN A 64 -1.78 -19.90 15.41
N LEU A 65 -2.20 -19.04 14.49
CA LEU A 65 -2.32 -17.60 14.73
C LEU A 65 -3.37 -17.30 15.82
N SER A 66 -4.46 -18.06 15.88
CA SER A 66 -5.47 -17.90 16.94
C SER A 66 -4.94 -18.23 18.33
N LYS A 67 -4.05 -19.25 18.46
CA LYS A 67 -3.43 -19.66 19.73
C LYS A 67 -2.21 -18.81 20.13
N HIS A 68 -1.50 -18.23 19.16
CA HIS A 68 -0.36 -17.33 19.40
C HIS A 68 -0.74 -15.84 19.50
N SER A 69 -2.04 -15.51 19.36
CA SER A 69 -2.57 -14.15 19.53
C SER A 69 -2.32 -13.51 20.90
N ALA A 70 -1.83 -14.27 21.89
CA ALA A 70 -1.44 -13.75 23.19
C ALA A 70 0.08 -13.50 23.37
N VAL A 71 0.97 -13.98 22.48
CA VAL A 71 2.44 -13.94 22.76
C VAL A 71 3.31 -13.59 21.55
N ALA A 72 2.77 -13.50 20.34
CA ALA A 72 3.55 -13.12 19.16
C ALA A 72 2.91 -11.97 18.38
N GLU A 73 2.80 -10.81 19.03
CA GLU A 73 2.89 -9.52 18.35
C GLU A 73 4.30 -9.37 17.74
N THR A 74 4.60 -10.17 16.72
CA THR A 74 5.61 -9.77 15.74
C THR A 74 5.09 -8.49 15.10
N ARG A 75 5.70 -7.38 15.54
CA ARG A 75 5.42 -5.98 15.26
C ARG A 75 5.57 -5.63 13.76
N THR A 76 4.87 -6.31 12.87
CA THR A 76 4.58 -5.75 11.54
C THR A 76 3.46 -4.74 11.72
N SER A 77 3.88 -3.53 12.11
CA SER A 77 3.17 -2.27 12.05
C SER A 77 1.80 -2.33 11.32
N GLU A 78 0.73 -2.61 12.05
CA GLU A 78 -0.65 -2.60 11.53
C GLU A 78 -1.12 -1.21 11.04
N ASN A 79 -0.23 -0.20 11.03
CA ASN A 79 -0.51 1.16 10.58
C ASN A 79 0.13 1.54 9.23
N CYS A 80 0.79 0.62 8.51
CA CYS A 80 1.68 1.01 7.40
C CYS A 80 1.22 0.72 5.96
N SER A 81 0.03 0.18 5.71
CA SER A 81 -0.32 -0.26 4.34
C SER A 81 -0.99 0.79 3.45
N ARG A 82 -1.40 1.95 3.98
CA ARG A 82 -2.20 2.91 3.19
C ARG A 82 -1.74 4.36 3.24
N PHE A 83 -1.34 4.89 4.39
CA PHE A 83 -0.93 6.30 4.51
C PHE A 83 -0.30 6.57 5.89
N PRO A 84 0.86 7.25 6.00
CA PRO A 84 1.43 7.59 7.31
C PRO A 84 0.57 8.60 8.06
N ARG A 85 -0.10 8.15 9.12
CA ARG A 85 -1.09 8.94 9.88
C ARG A 85 -0.55 10.29 10.35
N TRP A 86 0.72 10.37 10.74
CA TRP A 86 1.33 11.61 11.23
C TRP A 86 1.23 12.76 10.23
N ILE A 87 1.19 12.50 8.92
CA ILE A 87 1.07 13.55 7.90
C ILE A 87 -0.27 14.28 8.05
N GLU A 88 -1.36 13.59 8.41
CA GLU A 88 -2.66 14.24 8.65
C GLU A 88 -2.60 15.15 9.87
N TYR A 89 -1.91 14.72 10.92
CA TYR A 89 -1.77 15.46 12.17
C TYR A 89 -0.66 16.52 12.12
N SER A 90 0.17 16.55 11.08
CA SER A 90 1.20 17.57 10.89
C SER A 90 0.66 18.96 10.56
N GLY A 91 -0.64 19.09 10.33
CA GLY A 91 -1.28 20.32 9.86
C GLY A 91 -1.20 20.53 8.35
N LEU A 92 -0.50 19.65 7.61
CA LEU A 92 -0.41 19.71 6.15
C LEU A 92 -1.77 19.75 5.43
N PRO A 93 -2.80 18.97 5.84
CA PRO A 93 -4.11 19.02 5.20
C PRO A 93 -4.74 20.42 5.24
N GLY A 94 -4.71 21.03 6.43
CA GLY A 94 -5.24 22.38 6.65
C GLY A 94 -4.44 23.43 5.89
N TYR A 95 -3.11 23.34 5.93
CA TYR A 95 -2.24 24.26 5.20
C TYR A 95 -2.49 24.24 3.68
N LEU A 96 -2.49 23.05 3.06
CA LEU A 96 -2.72 22.93 1.62
C LEU A 96 -4.13 23.35 1.21
N SER A 97 -5.13 22.97 2.02
CA SER A 97 -6.54 23.30 1.74
C SER A 97 -6.79 24.81 1.83
N SER A 98 -6.23 25.49 2.84
CA SER A 98 -6.40 26.92 3.02
C SER A 98 -5.59 27.74 2.00
N LYS A 99 -4.38 27.30 1.65
CA LYS A 99 -3.49 28.07 0.75
C LYS A 99 -3.79 27.86 -0.74
N TYR A 100 -4.17 26.63 -1.12
CA TYR A 100 -4.30 26.23 -2.52
C TYR A 100 -5.64 25.56 -2.85
N GLY A 101 -6.57 25.50 -1.88
CA GLY A 101 -7.89 24.89 -2.04
C GLY A 101 -7.92 23.41 -1.65
N VAL A 102 -9.11 22.94 -1.26
CA VAL A 102 -9.38 21.59 -0.73
C VAL A 102 -8.92 20.47 -1.68
N ALA A 103 -9.03 20.70 -2.99
CA ALA A 103 -8.58 19.74 -4.01
C ALA A 103 -7.07 19.45 -3.93
N THR A 104 -6.26 20.39 -3.44
CA THR A 104 -4.80 20.22 -3.34
C THR A 104 -4.44 19.13 -2.34
N TRP A 105 -5.07 19.14 -1.17
CA TRP A 105 -4.86 18.07 -0.19
C TRP A 105 -5.39 16.72 -0.70
N LEU A 106 -6.57 16.70 -1.33
CA LEU A 106 -7.15 15.48 -1.87
C LEU A 106 -6.19 14.77 -2.85
N VAL A 107 -5.63 15.52 -3.80
CA VAL A 107 -4.67 14.99 -4.77
C VAL A 107 -3.37 14.57 -4.07
N MET A 108 -2.84 15.40 -3.17
CA MET A 108 -1.60 15.08 -2.46
C MET A 108 -1.71 13.80 -1.64
N LYS A 109 -2.79 13.66 -0.86
CA LYS A 109 -3.09 12.47 -0.07
C LYS A 109 -3.12 11.23 -0.97
N LYS A 110 -3.83 11.31 -2.09
CA LYS A 110 -3.93 10.19 -3.03
C LYS A 110 -2.57 9.79 -3.62
N ILE A 111 -1.72 10.75 -3.97
CA ILE A 111 -0.37 10.47 -4.49
C ILE A 111 0.50 9.79 -3.43
N ILE A 112 0.42 10.21 -2.16
CA ILE A 112 1.15 9.55 -1.05
C ILE A 112 0.64 8.12 -0.87
N GLU A 113 -0.68 7.90 -0.88
CA GLU A 113 -1.25 6.55 -0.78
C GLU A 113 -0.73 5.64 -1.91
N LEU A 114 -0.66 6.16 -3.14
CA LEU A 114 -0.11 5.44 -4.29
C LEU A 114 1.39 5.19 -4.15
N ASP A 115 2.19 6.16 -3.68
CA ASP A 115 3.62 5.95 -3.41
C ASP A 115 3.84 4.84 -2.37
N CYS A 116 3.05 4.82 -1.29
CA CYS A 116 3.12 3.77 -0.28
C CYS A 116 2.71 2.40 -0.83
N LEU A 117 1.84 2.35 -1.83
CA LEU A 117 1.40 1.11 -2.45
C LEU A 117 2.43 0.56 -3.45
N GLU A 118 2.99 1.43 -4.29
CA GLU A 118 3.82 1.03 -5.42
C GLU A 118 5.31 0.97 -5.07
N ASN A 119 5.79 1.82 -4.16
CA ASN A 119 7.22 1.91 -3.83
C ASN A 119 7.54 1.31 -2.46
N GLU A 120 8.62 0.54 -2.37
CA GLU A 120 9.18 0.09 -1.08
C GLU A 120 9.81 1.23 -0.27
N LYS A 121 10.32 2.27 -0.95
CA LYS A 121 10.99 3.43 -0.36
C LYS A 121 10.47 4.73 -0.95
N ALA A 122 10.38 5.79 -0.15
CA ALA A 122 10.00 7.11 -0.66
C ALA A 122 11.12 7.76 -1.48
N GLY A 123 10.78 8.83 -2.19
CA GLY A 123 11.71 9.56 -3.05
C GLY A 123 12.01 8.85 -4.37
N VAL A 124 11.26 7.80 -4.70
CA VAL A 124 11.40 7.02 -5.95
C VAL A 124 10.22 7.35 -6.87
N PHE A 125 10.45 7.29 -8.19
CA PHE A 125 9.36 7.43 -9.16
C PHE A 125 8.56 6.13 -9.25
N PHE A 126 7.24 6.23 -9.20
CA PHE A 126 6.31 5.15 -9.53
C PHE A 126 5.50 5.49 -10.79
N ASP A 127 5.11 4.46 -11.54
CA ASP A 127 4.30 4.59 -12.75
C ASP A 127 2.82 4.76 -12.39
N PHE A 128 2.20 5.83 -12.86
CA PHE A 128 0.76 6.05 -12.69
C PHE A 128 0.23 7.01 -13.75
N LYS A 129 -0.96 6.72 -14.29
CA LYS A 129 -1.56 7.55 -15.35
C LYS A 129 -2.40 8.67 -14.76
N ILE A 130 -2.27 9.87 -15.33
CA ILE A 130 -3.08 11.02 -14.91
C ILE A 130 -4.59 10.81 -15.07
N ASP A 131 -5.02 10.03 -16.07
CA ASP A 131 -6.45 9.77 -16.29
C ASP A 131 -7.03 8.86 -15.20
N GLU A 132 -6.25 7.89 -14.69
CA GLU A 132 -6.64 7.06 -13.54
C GLU A 132 -6.72 7.92 -12.27
N LEU A 133 -5.78 8.85 -12.07
CA LEU A 133 -5.81 9.79 -10.95
C LEU A 133 -7.05 10.70 -11.01
N ARG A 134 -7.43 11.12 -12.22
CA ARG A 134 -8.64 11.92 -12.47
C ARG A 134 -9.90 11.15 -12.08
N GLU A 135 -10.01 9.89 -12.48
CA GLU A 135 -11.16 9.04 -12.17
C GLU A 135 -11.29 8.81 -10.65
N ILE A 136 -10.17 8.54 -9.97
CA ILE A 136 -10.17 8.31 -8.52
C ILE A 136 -10.51 9.58 -7.73
N THR A 137 -10.04 10.75 -8.19
CA THR A 137 -10.25 12.02 -7.47
C THR A 137 -11.56 12.71 -7.86
N GLY A 138 -12.20 12.32 -8.97
CA GLY A 138 -13.39 12.98 -9.51
C GLY A 138 -13.15 14.40 -10.02
N LEU A 139 -11.89 14.86 -10.09
CA LEU A 139 -11.55 16.22 -10.52
C LEU A 139 -11.54 16.35 -12.04
N THR A 140 -11.77 17.55 -12.55
CA THR A 140 -11.57 17.83 -13.98
C THR A 140 -10.08 17.78 -14.33
N ARG A 141 -9.76 17.47 -15.60
CA ARG A 141 -8.37 17.44 -16.08
C ARG A 141 -7.65 18.77 -15.87
N GLN A 142 -8.35 19.89 -16.04
CA GLN A 142 -7.80 21.23 -15.83
C GLN A 142 -7.48 21.48 -14.35
N THR A 143 -8.38 21.15 -13.44
CA THR A 143 -8.17 21.31 -12.00
C THR A 143 -7.03 20.41 -11.52
N LEU A 144 -7.02 19.14 -11.93
CA LEU A 144 -5.96 18.20 -11.56
C LEU A 144 -4.59 18.69 -12.07
N HIS A 145 -4.50 19.13 -13.32
CA HIS A 145 -3.25 19.66 -13.87
C HIS A 145 -2.76 20.91 -13.11
N LYS A 146 -3.65 21.86 -12.79
CA LYS A 146 -3.31 23.03 -11.96
C LYS A 146 -2.77 22.61 -10.59
N VAL A 147 -3.44 21.68 -9.92
CA VAL A 147 -3.02 21.17 -8.60
C VAL A 147 -1.66 20.49 -8.68
N LEU A 148 -1.41 19.65 -9.68
CA LEU A 148 -0.12 18.97 -9.86
C LEU A 148 1.02 19.96 -10.09
N LEU A 149 0.79 21.03 -10.87
CA LEU A 149 1.77 22.10 -11.05
C LEU A 149 2.05 22.85 -9.76
N ILE A 150 1.03 23.12 -8.94
CA ILE A 150 1.19 23.74 -7.62
C ILE A 150 2.05 22.85 -6.72
N LEU A 151 1.69 21.56 -6.59
CA LEU A 151 2.43 20.61 -5.75
C LEU A 151 3.88 20.45 -6.20
N LYS A 152 4.14 20.46 -7.51
CA LYS A 152 5.51 20.43 -8.06
C LYS A 152 6.28 21.72 -7.76
N LYS A 153 5.66 22.88 -7.98
CA LYS A 153 6.28 24.20 -7.71
C LYS A 153 6.65 24.36 -6.23
N GLU A 154 5.80 23.90 -5.33
CA GLU A 154 6.03 23.99 -3.88
C GLU A 154 7.03 22.93 -3.37
N GLY A 155 7.40 21.97 -4.22
CA GLY A 155 8.37 20.93 -3.91
C GLY A 155 7.80 19.80 -3.05
N TYR A 156 6.53 19.45 -3.25
CA TYR A 156 5.90 18.27 -2.64
C TYR A 156 6.06 17.02 -3.50
N ILE A 157 5.97 17.19 -4.82
CA ILE A 157 6.05 16.09 -5.78
C ILE A 157 6.95 16.47 -6.95
N ASP A 158 7.39 15.45 -7.68
CA ASP A 158 7.86 15.60 -9.04
C ASP A 158 7.09 14.62 -9.94
N PHE A 159 7.05 14.91 -11.24
CA PHE A 159 6.41 14.04 -12.21
C PHE A 159 7.06 14.17 -13.59
N LEU A 160 7.04 13.06 -14.33
CA LEU A 160 7.55 12.98 -15.70
C LEU A 160 6.39 12.85 -16.69
N THR A 161 6.53 13.56 -17.80
CA THR A 161 5.60 13.51 -18.93
C THR A 161 6.22 12.74 -20.09
N ILE A 162 5.39 11.99 -20.83
CA ILE A 162 5.81 11.42 -22.11
C ILE A 162 5.87 12.55 -23.14
N LYS A 163 7.04 12.71 -23.77
CA LYS A 163 7.24 13.64 -24.89
C LYS A 163 6.21 13.34 -25.99
N GLY A 164 5.47 14.37 -26.41
CA GLY A 164 4.50 14.30 -27.52
C GLY A 164 3.05 13.99 -27.15
N LYS A 165 2.73 13.55 -25.92
CA LYS A 165 1.34 13.26 -25.50
C LYS A 165 0.82 14.12 -24.33
N ASN A 166 1.65 14.96 -23.72
CA ASN A 166 1.31 15.73 -22.51
C ASN A 166 0.64 14.88 -21.40
N SER A 167 0.94 13.58 -21.38
CA SER A 167 0.42 12.63 -20.41
C SER A 167 1.47 12.41 -19.34
N ILE A 168 1.14 12.73 -18.09
CA ILE A 168 1.96 12.39 -16.93
C ILE A 168 1.87 10.88 -16.73
N THR A 169 3.03 10.24 -16.58
CA THR A 169 3.11 8.78 -16.42
C THR A 169 3.91 8.32 -15.23
N LYS A 170 4.73 9.20 -14.64
CA LYS A 170 5.47 8.88 -13.42
C LYS A 170 5.30 9.99 -12.40
N PHE A 171 5.17 9.61 -11.14
CA PHE A 171 5.11 10.51 -10.00
C PHE A 171 6.18 10.13 -8.99
N LYS A 172 6.67 11.11 -8.24
CA LYS A 172 7.59 10.95 -7.12
C LYS A 172 7.16 11.89 -6.01
N VAL A 173 7.00 11.37 -4.80
CA VAL A 173 6.85 12.23 -3.61
C VAL A 173 8.24 12.68 -3.18
N LEU A 174 8.42 13.98 -2.97
CA LEU A 174 9.71 14.54 -2.55
C LEU A 174 9.89 14.38 -1.04
N THR A 175 11.11 13.98 -0.66
CA THR A 175 11.52 13.76 0.73
C THR A 175 12.71 14.66 1.06
N PRO A 176 12.76 15.28 2.26
CA PRO A 176 11.75 15.23 3.32
C PRO A 176 10.47 16.01 2.95
N LEU A 177 9.32 15.53 3.41
CA LEU A 177 8.04 16.17 3.14
C LEU A 177 7.88 17.46 3.95
N LYS A 178 7.64 18.59 3.27
CA LYS A 178 7.48 19.90 3.91
C LYS A 178 6.15 19.99 4.67
N THR A 179 6.20 19.78 5.98
CA THR A 179 5.02 19.78 6.85
C THR A 179 5.06 20.95 7.84
N PRO A 180 3.91 21.51 8.25
CA PRO A 180 3.86 22.60 9.23
C PRO A 180 4.42 22.21 10.60
N MET A 181 4.12 20.99 11.07
CA MET A 181 4.71 20.42 12.28
C MET A 181 5.57 19.20 11.91
N SER A 182 6.71 19.10 12.59
CA SER A 182 7.62 17.97 12.42
C SER A 182 7.06 16.70 13.05
N ILE A 183 7.46 15.54 12.52
CA ILE A 183 7.08 14.24 13.08
C ILE A 183 7.48 14.08 14.56
N TYR A 184 8.55 14.76 14.99
CA TYR A 184 9.02 14.77 16.38
C TYR A 184 8.10 15.50 17.34
N GLU A 185 7.20 16.33 16.83
CA GLU A 185 6.25 17.12 17.62
C GLU A 185 4.90 16.41 17.76
N ILE A 186 4.66 15.37 16.96
CA ILE A 186 3.41 14.64 16.89
C ILE A 186 3.43 13.44 17.86
N PRO A 187 2.44 13.31 18.76
CA PRO A 187 2.31 12.17 19.68
C PRO A 187 2.26 10.80 19.00
N ALA A 188 2.68 9.77 19.73
CA ALA A 188 2.66 8.39 19.26
C ALA A 188 1.24 7.90 18.90
N GLU A 189 0.19 8.35 19.59
CA GLU A 189 -1.21 8.02 19.27
C GLU A 189 -1.64 8.51 17.87
N HIS A 190 -1.00 9.57 17.38
CA HIS A 190 -1.24 10.17 16.07
C HIS A 190 -0.25 9.66 15.01
N GLY A 191 0.54 8.64 15.34
CA GLY A 191 1.52 8.03 14.45
C GLY A 191 2.84 8.80 14.35
N GLY A 192 3.05 9.83 15.19
CA GLY A 192 4.32 10.54 15.28
C GLY A 192 5.30 9.86 16.24
N VAL A 193 6.41 10.55 16.52
CA VAL A 193 7.52 10.00 17.33
C VAL A 193 7.73 10.72 18.66
N LYS A 194 6.90 11.72 18.98
CA LYS A 194 6.96 12.40 20.28
C LYS A 194 6.70 11.39 21.39
N GLY A 195 7.68 11.23 22.28
CA GLY A 195 7.63 10.29 23.39
C GLY A 195 8.04 8.84 23.05
N ARG A 196 8.40 8.53 21.79
CA ARG A 196 8.93 7.20 21.42
C ARG A 196 10.44 7.12 21.61
N LEU A 197 10.94 5.92 21.95
CA LEU A 197 12.37 5.65 21.93
C LEU A 197 12.85 5.59 20.47
N LYS A 198 14.00 6.20 20.16
CA LYS A 198 14.54 6.29 18.78
C LYS A 198 14.71 4.92 18.11
N THR A 199 14.97 3.88 18.88
CA THR A 199 15.12 2.49 18.42
C THR A 199 13.84 1.87 17.87
N GLU A 200 12.66 2.40 18.22
CA GLU A 200 11.36 1.82 17.82
C GLU A 200 10.84 2.35 16.49
N VAL A 201 11.49 3.37 15.92
CA VAL A 201 10.95 4.11 14.76
C VAL A 201 11.79 3.94 13.49
N ILE A 202 13.06 3.54 13.63
CA ILE A 202 14.00 3.40 12.51
C ILE A 202 13.51 2.28 11.57
N GLY A 203 13.40 2.60 10.28
CA GLY A 203 13.01 1.64 9.24
C GLY A 203 11.51 1.33 9.16
N THR A 204 10.68 2.05 9.92
CA THR A 204 9.21 1.92 9.83
C THR A 204 8.63 2.89 8.81
N CYS A 205 7.40 2.65 8.33
CA CYS A 205 6.73 3.59 7.42
C CYS A 205 6.53 4.99 8.03
N ILE A 206 6.65 5.12 9.36
CA ILE A 206 6.50 6.37 10.10
C ILE A 206 7.55 7.38 9.63
N THR A 207 8.81 6.97 9.45
CA THR A 207 9.89 7.87 9.01
C THR A 207 10.06 7.90 7.50
N ARG A 208 9.16 7.28 6.72
CA ARG A 208 9.33 7.12 5.27
C ARG A 208 9.52 8.45 4.54
N PHE A 209 8.80 9.49 4.94
CA PHE A 209 8.84 10.81 4.31
C PHE A 209 9.56 11.87 5.16
N PHE A 210 10.31 11.42 6.17
CA PHE A 210 11.10 12.26 7.07
C PHE A 210 12.59 12.18 6.71
#